data_AF-A0A2U2EKR7-F1
#
_entry.id   AF-A0A2U2EKR7-F1
#
_cell.length_a   1.000
_cell.length_b   1.000
_cell.length_c   1.000
_cell.angle_alpha   90.00
_cell.angle_beta   90.00
_cell.angle_gamma   90.00
#
_symmetry.space_group_name_H-M   'P 1'
#
loop_
_entity.id
_entity.type
_entity.pdbx_description
1 polymer ?
#
loop_
_entity_poly.entity_id
_entity_poly.type
_entity_poly.pdbx_seq_one_letter_code
_entity_poly.pdbx_strand_id
1 'polypeptide(L)'
;MRRPYLQDIDFAWFVVNFNYTKADYLALTPREKAFIYKAYETKTVNQSTLLRDTVLNAISNSKRRRGASVFKLWKKRAKKADISTVRDNMKVIAEIEKNDTGWIDKIYAANGWTRK
;
A
#
# COMPACT_ATOMS: atom_id res chain seq x y z
N MET A 1 16.94 -35.09 -14.68
CA MET A 1 16.71 -35.77 -13.39
C MET A 1 16.59 -34.73 -12.28
N ARG A 2 15.49 -34.72 -11.53
CA ARG A 2 15.40 -33.92 -10.29
C ARG A 2 16.27 -34.62 -9.24
N ARG A 3 17.14 -33.90 -8.53
CA ARG A 3 18.00 -34.50 -7.50
C ARG A 3 17.13 -35.22 -6.44
N PRO A 4 17.54 -36.40 -5.94
CA PRO A 4 16.68 -37.27 -5.13
C PRO A 4 16.13 -36.60 -3.86
N TYR A 5 16.86 -35.65 -3.28
CA TYR A 5 16.50 -34.96 -2.03
C TYR A 5 15.69 -33.66 -2.21
N LEU A 6 15.42 -33.23 -3.45
CA LEU A 6 14.72 -31.94 -3.66
C LEU A 6 13.29 -31.96 -3.11
N GLN A 7 12.60 -33.10 -3.15
CA GLN A 7 11.27 -33.22 -2.58
C GLN A 7 11.29 -33.13 -1.05
N ASP A 8 12.32 -33.67 -0.41
CA ASP A 8 12.44 -33.65 1.05
C ASP A 8 12.73 -32.23 1.57
N ILE A 9 13.56 -31.47 0.84
CA ILE A 9 13.79 -30.04 1.15
C ILE A 9 12.49 -29.24 1.00
N ASP A 10 11.77 -29.45 -0.10
CA ASP A 10 10.51 -28.78 -0.40
C ASP A 10 9.49 -29.09 0.71
N PHE A 11 9.31 -30.36 1.04
CA PHE A 11 8.45 -30.81 2.13
C PHE A 11 8.84 -30.19 3.47
N ALA A 12 10.12 -30.21 3.86
CA ALA A 12 10.59 -29.62 5.11
C ALA A 12 10.24 -28.13 5.20
N TRP A 13 10.35 -27.40 4.10
CA TRP A 13 9.96 -26.00 4.04
C TRP A 13 8.45 -25.81 4.29
N PHE A 14 7.58 -26.67 3.73
CA PHE A 14 6.13 -26.61 4.00
C PHE A 14 5.78 -26.97 5.45
N VAL A 15 6.45 -27.95 6.04
CA VAL A 15 6.26 -28.33 7.46
C VAL A 15 6.63 -27.16 8.37
N VAL A 16 7.81 -26.57 8.17
CA VAL A 16 8.32 -25.50 9.04
C VAL A 16 7.45 -24.23 8.92
N ASN A 17 7.01 -23.86 7.72
CA ASN A 17 6.32 -22.59 7.51
C ASN A 17 4.80 -22.67 7.66
N PHE A 18 4.19 -23.84 7.42
CA PHE A 18 2.74 -23.99 7.40
C PHE A 18 2.21 -25.16 8.22
N ASN A 19 3.09 -25.93 8.87
CA ASN A 19 2.72 -27.07 9.71
C ASN A 19 1.95 -28.17 8.95
N TYR A 20 2.27 -28.35 7.67
CA TYR A 20 1.65 -29.36 6.80
C TYR A 20 2.11 -30.76 7.21
N THR A 21 1.21 -31.74 7.12
CA THR A 21 1.59 -33.15 7.18
C THR A 21 2.18 -33.59 5.83
N LYS A 22 2.81 -34.77 5.81
CA LYS A 22 3.29 -35.38 4.56
C LYS A 22 2.15 -35.61 3.56
N ALA A 23 0.96 -35.98 4.05
CA ALA A 23 -0.21 -36.18 3.20
C ALA A 23 -0.66 -34.88 2.53
N ASP A 24 -0.75 -33.78 3.29
CA ASP A 24 -1.13 -32.47 2.76
C ASP A 24 -0.18 -32.00 1.66
N TYR A 25 1.13 -32.15 1.88
CA TYR A 25 2.16 -31.77 0.90
C TYR A 25 2.08 -32.59 -0.39
N LEU A 26 1.77 -33.89 -0.30
CA LEU A 26 1.65 -34.78 -1.44
C LEU A 26 0.34 -34.59 -2.20
N ALA A 27 -0.72 -34.11 -1.53
CA ALA A 27 -1.99 -33.77 -2.16
C ALA A 27 -1.89 -32.53 -3.07
N LEU A 28 -0.92 -31.64 -2.83
CA LEU A 28 -0.73 -30.45 -3.64
C LEU A 28 -0.16 -30.75 -5.03
N THR A 29 -0.79 -30.16 -6.05
CA THR A 29 -0.25 -30.10 -7.41
C THR A 29 0.98 -29.17 -7.48
N PRO A 30 1.87 -29.35 -8.47
CA PRO A 30 3.03 -28.47 -8.66
C PRO A 30 2.63 -26.99 -8.82
N ARG A 31 1.48 -26.72 -9.45
CA ARG A 31 0.95 -25.38 -9.64
C ARG A 31 0.53 -24.73 -8.32
N GLU A 32 -0.13 -25.47 -7.44
CA GLU A 32 -0.53 -24.97 -6.12
C GLU A 32 0.70 -24.69 -5.25
N LYS A 33 1.70 -25.57 -5.28
CA LYS A 33 2.99 -25.32 -4.61
C LYS A 33 3.61 -24.00 -5.08
N ALA A 34 3.67 -23.77 -6.39
CA ALA A 34 4.20 -22.54 -6.95
C ALA A 34 3.42 -21.29 -6.50
N PHE A 35 2.08 -21.35 -6.42
CA PHE A 35 1.29 -20.24 -5.90
C PHE A 35 1.52 -20.00 -4.42
N ILE A 36 1.66 -21.04 -3.60
CA ILE A 36 1.97 -20.90 -2.18
C ILE A 36 3.34 -20.25 -2.00
N TYR A 37 4.36 -20.68 -2.76
CA TYR A 37 5.67 -20.02 -2.78
C TYR A 37 5.55 -18.54 -3.12
N LYS A 38 4.81 -18.20 -4.17
CA LYS A 38 4.66 -16.81 -4.59
C LYS A 38 3.91 -15.96 -3.56
N ALA A 39 2.87 -16.51 -2.94
CA ALA A 39 2.12 -15.85 -1.89
C ALA A 39 2.99 -15.61 -0.65
N TYR A 40 3.80 -16.59 -0.26
CA TYR A 40 4.74 -16.48 0.85
C TYR A 40 5.82 -15.42 0.59
N GLU A 41 6.42 -15.41 -0.59
CA GLU A 41 7.39 -14.40 -1.02
C GLU A 41 6.76 -13.00 -0.93
N THR A 42 5.58 -12.83 -1.51
CA THR A 42 4.85 -11.55 -1.51
C THR A 42 4.54 -11.09 -0.08
N LYS A 43 4.09 -12.00 0.79
CA LYS A 43 3.85 -11.72 2.22
C LYS A 43 5.14 -11.26 2.90
N THR A 44 6.25 -11.98 2.71
CA THR A 44 7.54 -11.68 3.34
C THR A 44 8.09 -10.32 2.89
N VAL A 45 8.02 -10.02 1.60
CA VAL A 45 8.41 -8.71 1.05
C VAL A 45 7.52 -7.59 1.60
N ASN A 46 6.20 -7.80 1.65
CA ASN A 46 5.28 -6.81 2.20
C ASN A 46 5.53 -6.54 3.69
N GLN A 47 5.77 -7.59 4.49
CA GLN A 47 6.04 -7.46 5.92
C GLN A 47 7.36 -6.75 6.19
N SER A 48 8.44 -7.11 5.48
CA SER A 48 9.74 -6.44 5.63
C SER A 48 9.69 -4.98 5.17
N THR A 49 8.98 -4.69 4.09
CA THR A 49 8.73 -3.32 3.60
C THR A 49 7.93 -2.52 4.62
N LEU A 50 6.84 -3.09 5.16
CA LEU A 50 6.04 -2.44 6.19
C LEU A 50 6.86 -2.14 7.44
N LEU A 51 7.71 -3.07 7.88
CA LEU A 51 8.57 -2.85 9.04
C LEU A 51 9.53 -1.69 8.80
N ARG A 52 10.21 -1.68 7.65
CA ARG A 52 11.08 -0.57 7.24
C ARG A 52 10.34 0.77 7.26
N ASP A 53 9.17 0.82 6.63
CA ASP A 53 8.38 2.05 6.51
C ASP A 53 7.87 2.52 7.87
N THR A 54 7.50 1.58 8.77
CA THR A 54 7.10 1.86 10.15
C THR A 54 8.24 2.49 10.94
N VAL A 55 9.45 1.92 10.86
CA VAL A 55 10.64 2.44 11.55
C VAL A 55 11.00 3.84 11.04
N LEU A 56 11.04 4.03 9.72
CA LEU A 56 11.31 5.34 9.14
C LEU A 56 10.24 6.38 9.53
N ASN A 57 8.97 5.98 9.56
CA ASN A 57 7.89 6.86 9.98
C ASN A 57 8.02 7.23 11.47
N ALA A 58 8.36 6.28 12.34
CA ALA A 58 8.58 6.51 13.77
C ALA A 58 9.75 7.48 14.01
N ILE A 59 10.89 7.28 13.34
CA ILE A 59 12.05 8.19 13.41
C ILE A 59 11.67 9.59 12.89
N SER A 60 10.89 9.66 11.81
CA SER A 60 10.45 10.95 11.26
C SER A 60 9.51 11.68 12.23
N ASN A 61 8.62 10.94 12.89
CA ASN A 61 7.69 11.49 13.88
C ASN A 61 8.38 11.89 15.18
N SER A 62 9.42 11.19 15.62
CA SER A 62 10.19 11.56 16.81
C SER A 62 11.00 12.85 16.59
N LYS A 63 11.50 13.06 15.37
CA LYS A 63 12.22 14.28 14.97
C LYS A 63 11.31 15.42 14.50
N ARG A 64 10.00 15.25 14.59
CA ARG A 64 9.03 16.24 14.11
C ARG A 64 9.04 17.51 14.97
N ARG A 65 8.89 18.68 14.34
CA ARG A 65 8.72 19.96 15.04
C ARG A 65 7.52 19.91 16.01
N ARG A 66 7.70 20.42 17.22
CA ARG A 66 6.63 20.58 18.22
C ARG A 66 5.44 21.36 17.61
N GLY A 67 4.23 20.83 17.79
CA GLY A 67 3.00 21.42 17.23
C GLY A 67 2.67 21.06 15.78
N ALA A 68 3.58 20.42 15.02
CA ALA A 68 3.22 19.89 13.69
C ALA A 68 2.26 18.68 13.78
N SER A 69 1.67 18.26 12.68
CA SER A 69 0.84 17.04 12.63
C SER A 69 1.69 15.78 12.50
N VAL A 70 1.28 14.68 13.16
CA VAL A 70 1.95 13.38 13.05
C VAL A 70 1.84 12.84 11.62
N PHE A 71 2.95 12.40 11.06
CA PHE A 71 2.99 11.72 9.76
C PHE A 71 2.31 10.36 9.90
N LYS A 72 1.17 10.16 9.23
CA LYS A 72 0.47 8.87 9.24
C LYS A 72 1.26 7.85 8.41
N LEU A 73 1.41 6.64 8.94
CA LEU A 73 1.98 5.50 8.22
C LEU A 73 1.10 5.15 7.00
N TRP A 74 -0.20 4.95 7.26
CA TRP A 74 -1.18 4.67 6.23
C TRP A 74 -1.78 5.97 5.68
N LYS A 75 -1.57 6.22 4.39
CA LYS A 75 -2.14 7.36 3.68
C LYS A 75 -3.43 6.92 2.99
N LYS A 76 -4.48 7.74 3.07
CA LYS A 76 -5.69 7.52 2.28
C LYS A 76 -5.30 7.55 0.81
N ARG A 77 -5.58 6.46 0.08
CA ARG A 77 -5.42 6.43 -1.37
C ARG A 77 -6.48 7.34 -1.96
N ALA A 78 -6.07 8.45 -2.56
CA ALA A 78 -6.99 9.32 -3.28
C ALA A 78 -7.62 8.52 -4.43
N LYS A 79 -8.95 8.59 -4.57
CA LYS A 79 -9.61 8.09 -5.78
C LYS A 79 -9.08 8.91 -6.94
N LYS A 80 -8.58 8.25 -7.99
CA LYS A 80 -8.31 8.95 -9.26
C LYS A 80 -9.64 9.49 -9.75
N ALA A 81 -9.75 10.81 -9.82
CA ALA A 81 -10.92 11.44 -10.41
C ALA A 81 -10.88 11.23 -11.94
N ASP A 82 -12.04 11.07 -12.56
CA ASP A 82 -12.15 11.03 -14.02
C ASP A 82 -11.82 12.42 -14.57
N ILE A 83 -10.82 12.48 -15.45
CA ILE A 83 -10.28 13.73 -16.01
C ILE A 83 -11.38 14.54 -16.71
N SER A 84 -12.37 13.88 -17.33
CA SER A 84 -13.49 14.55 -17.98
C SER A 84 -14.35 15.30 -16.96
N THR A 85 -14.79 14.59 -15.92
CA THR A 85 -15.59 15.16 -14.83
C THR A 85 -14.85 16.26 -14.07
N VAL A 86 -13.53 16.13 -13.85
CA VAL A 86 -12.73 17.18 -13.23
C VAL A 86 -12.71 18.42 -14.10
N ARG A 87 -12.51 18.27 -15.42
CA ARG A 87 -12.46 19.40 -16.34
C ARG A 87 -13.77 20.17 -16.36
N ASP A 88 -14.90 19.47 -16.41
CA ASP A 88 -16.21 20.14 -16.45
C ASP A 88 -16.56 20.80 -15.12
N ASN A 89 -16.27 20.14 -13.99
CA ASN A 89 -16.41 20.77 -12.67
C ASN A 89 -15.54 22.03 -12.55
N MET A 90 -14.32 22.03 -13.09
CA MET A 90 -13.43 23.20 -13.06
C MET A 90 -13.97 24.37 -13.90
N LYS A 91 -14.66 24.11 -15.02
CA LYS A 91 -15.33 25.17 -15.79
C LYS A 91 -16.45 25.82 -14.97
N VAL A 92 -17.30 25.01 -14.34
CA VAL A 92 -18.40 25.48 -13.50
C VAL A 92 -17.86 26.30 -12.32
N ILE A 93 -16.82 25.79 -11.64
CA ILE A 93 -16.17 26.50 -10.53
C ILE A 93 -15.61 27.86 -10.99
N ALA A 94 -14.96 27.91 -12.16
CA ALA A 94 -14.43 29.15 -12.72
C ALA A 94 -15.52 30.15 -13.11
N GLU A 95 -16.69 29.67 -13.54
CA GLU A 95 -17.84 30.51 -13.88
C GLU A 95 -18.52 31.08 -12.63
N ILE A 96 -18.68 30.27 -11.58
CA ILE A 96 -19.18 30.73 -10.27
C ILE A 96 -18.25 31.80 -9.68
N GLU A 97 -16.92 31.59 -9.74
CA GLU A 97 -15.94 32.54 -9.25
C GLU A 97 -16.00 33.91 -9.94
N LYS A 98 -16.41 33.98 -11.22
CA LYS A 98 -16.61 35.27 -11.91
C LYS A 98 -17.75 36.09 -11.30
N ASN A 99 -18.77 35.42 -10.75
CA ASN A 99 -19.96 36.05 -10.20
C ASN A 99 -19.85 36.29 -8.69
N ASP A 100 -19.21 35.37 -7.97
CA ASP A 100 -18.94 35.46 -6.53
C ASP A 100 -17.46 35.19 -6.29
N THR A 101 -16.67 36.23 -6.02
CA THR A 101 -15.20 36.16 -6.00
C THR A 101 -14.65 35.89 -4.60
N GLY A 102 -13.59 35.10 -4.52
CA GLY A 102 -12.78 34.91 -3.31
C GLY A 102 -13.23 33.78 -2.39
N TRP A 103 -14.30 33.04 -2.70
CA TRP A 103 -14.67 31.85 -1.92
C TRP A 103 -13.72 30.68 -2.21
N ILE A 104 -13.18 30.56 -3.43
CA ILE A 104 -12.14 29.57 -3.75
C ILE A 104 -10.92 29.79 -2.86
N ASP A 105 -10.43 31.03 -2.74
CA ASP A 105 -9.25 31.34 -1.93
C ASP A 105 -9.48 31.06 -0.44
N LYS A 106 -10.70 31.32 0.06
CA LYS A 106 -11.10 30.94 1.44
C LYS A 106 -11.07 29.43 1.65
N ILE A 107 -11.54 28.62 0.69
CA ILE A 107 -11.50 27.15 0.78
C ILE A 107 -10.05 26.64 0.77
N TYR A 108 -9.20 27.19 -0.10
CA TYR A 108 -7.79 26.81 -0.16
C TYR A 108 -7.09 27.14 1.16
N ALA A 109 -7.30 28.35 1.70
CA ALA A 109 -6.74 28.77 2.98
C ALA A 109 -7.21 27.90 4.15
N ALA A 110 -8.49 27.54 4.20
CA ALA A 110 -9.04 26.64 5.23
C ALA A 110 -8.40 25.23 5.21
N ASN A 111 -7.93 24.78 4.05
CA ASN A 111 -7.21 23.52 3.88
C ASN A 111 -5.67 23.68 3.99
N GLY A 112 -5.18 24.87 4.34
CA GLY A 112 -3.76 25.16 4.49
C GLY A 112 -2.99 25.25 3.17
N TRP A 113 -3.68 25.51 2.06
CA TRP A 113 -3.10 25.63 0.72
C TRP A 113 -3.20 27.07 0.22
N THR A 114 -2.25 27.47 -0.63
CA THR A 114 -2.35 28.70 -1.42
C THR A 114 -2.69 28.35 -2.86
N ARG A 115 -3.61 29.09 -3.46
CA ARG A 115 -3.92 28.99 -4.89
C ARG A 115 -2.67 29.40 -5.67
N LYS A 116 -2.24 28.56 -6.62
CA LYS A 116 -1.12 28.85 -7.53
C LYS A 116 -1.63 29.46 -8.83
#